data_AF-A0A924Z417-F1
#
_entry.id   AF-A0A924Z417-F1
#
_cell.length_a   1.000
_cell.length_b   1.000
_cell.length_c   1.000
_cell.angle_alpha   90.00
_cell.angle_beta   90.00
_cell.angle_gamma   90.00
#
_symmetry.space_group_name_H-M   'P 1'
#
loop_
_entity.id
_entity.type
_entity.pdbx_description
1 polymer ?
#
loop_
_entity_poly.entity_id
_entity_poly.type
_entity_poly.pdbx_seq_one_letter_code
_entity_poly.pdbx_strand_id
1 'polypeptide(L)' 'MKTTVTLGLLAAALLLSACAEKAQTAATKKLDTKPWEGAQPGYTAAGWKAGDQASWEEQMKTRSQGQNEYTRAPAKP' A
#
# COMPACT_ATOMS: atom_id res chain seq x y z
N MET A 1 -29.19 41.03 26.35
CA MET A 1 -28.81 39.89 27.22
C MET A 1 -29.27 38.55 26.66
N LYS A 2 -30.59 38.31 26.47
CA LYS A 2 -31.09 37.02 25.95
C LYS A 2 -30.48 36.62 24.59
N THR A 3 -30.45 37.54 23.62
CA THR A 3 -29.90 37.29 22.28
C THR A 3 -28.42 36.93 22.28
N THR A 4 -27.64 37.57 23.15
CA THR A 4 -26.19 37.33 23.30
C THR A 4 -25.91 35.95 23.89
N VAL A 5 -26.72 35.51 24.85
CA VAL A 5 -26.62 34.18 25.47
C VAL A 5 -27.00 33.09 24.46
N THR A 6 -28.06 33.28 23.67
CA THR A 6 -28.46 32.33 22.63
C THR A 6 -27.38 32.17 21.55
N LEU A 7 -26.74 33.27 21.13
CA LEU A 7 -25.66 33.22 20.14
C LEU A 7 -24.43 32.49 20.67
N GLY A 8 -24.08 32.71 21.94
CA GLY A 8 -22.97 32.03 22.60
C GLY A 8 -23.18 30.52 22.72
N LEU A 9 -24.40 30.08 23.04
CA LEU A 9 -24.76 28.65 23.11
C LEU A 9 -24.66 27.96 21.74
N LEU A 10 -25.14 28.62 20.68
CA LEU A 10 -25.04 28.12 19.31
C LEU A 10 -23.58 27.99 18.84
N ALA A 11 -22.74 28.99 19.13
CA ALA A 11 -21.32 28.94 18.81
C ALA A 11 -20.59 27.81 19.56
N ALA A 12 -20.90 27.60 20.84
CA ALA A 12 -20.34 26.52 21.63
C ALA A 12 -20.73 25.13 21.09
N ALA A 13 -21.99 24.96 20.67
CA ALA A 13 -22.47 23.70 20.09
C ALA A 13 -21.76 23.34 18.78
N LEU A 14 -21.44 24.33 17.94
CA LEU A 14 -20.71 24.12 16.69
C LEU A 14 -19.26 23.69 16.92
N LEU A 15 -18.58 24.26 17.94
CA LEU A 15 -17.19 23.92 18.27
C LEU A 15 -17.02 22.49 18.81
N LEU A 16 -18.05 21.90 19.42
CA LEU A 16 -18.02 20.52 19.93
C LEU A 16 -18.06 19.46 18.82
N SER A 17 -18.36 19.83 17.58
CA SER A 17 -18.42 18.89 16.45
C SER A 17 -17.05 18.49 15.88
N ALA A 18 -15.96 19.07 16.38
CA ALA A 18 -14.60 18.86 15.86
C ALA A 18 -14.09 17.40 15.97
N CYS A 19 -14.61 16.60 16.90
CA CYS A 19 -14.27 15.17 17.04
C CYS A 19 -15.43 14.22 16.71
N ALA A 20 -16.47 14.70 16.01
CA ALA A 20 -17.64 13.89 15.66
C ALA A 20 -17.44 13.04 14.39
N GLU A 21 -16.19 12.86 13.95
CA GLU A 21 -15.89 11.98 12.82
C GLU A 21 -16.19 10.52 13.16
N LYS A 22 -16.59 9.75 12.14
CA LYS A 22 -16.80 8.31 12.33
C LYS A 22 -15.45 7.69 12.68
N ALA A 23 -15.45 6.80 13.69
CA ALA A 23 -14.25 6.08 14.09
C ALA A 23 -13.56 5.46 12.85
N GLN A 24 -12.32 5.88 12.59
CA GLN A 24 -11.46 5.26 11.58
C GLN A 24 -11.01 3.89 12.12
N THR A 25 -11.87 2.89 11.97
CA THR A 25 -11.46 1.50 12.19
C THR A 25 -10.64 1.03 11.01
N ALA A 26 -9.61 0.23 11.28
CA ALA A 26 -9.00 -0.56 10.22
C ALA A 26 -10.09 -1.48 9.65
N ALA A 27 -10.37 -1.37 8.35
CA ALA A 27 -11.26 -2.30 7.67
C ALA A 27 -10.72 -3.74 7.80
N THR A 28 -11.58 -4.72 7.52
CA THR A 28 -11.15 -6.12 7.36
C THR A 28 -9.94 -6.17 6.43
N LYS A 29 -8.87 -6.84 6.86
CA LYS A 29 -7.65 -6.97 6.04
C LYS A 29 -8.02 -7.60 4.71
N LYS A 30 -7.84 -6.85 3.62
CA LYS A 30 -7.86 -7.39 2.28
C LYS A 30 -6.57 -8.19 2.09
N LEU A 31 -6.69 -9.47 1.78
CA LEU A 31 -5.53 -10.28 1.39
C LEU A 31 -5.05 -9.83 0.01
N ASP A 32 -3.74 -9.83 -0.17
CA ASP A 32 -3.14 -9.61 -1.48
C ASP A 32 -3.53 -10.73 -2.45
N THR A 33 -3.68 -10.38 -3.73
CA THR A 33 -3.86 -11.36 -4.80
C THR A 33 -2.56 -12.13 -5.01
N LYS A 34 -2.64 -13.30 -5.68
CA LYS A 34 -1.42 -14.06 -5.98
C LYS A 34 -0.44 -13.20 -6.81
N PRO A 35 0.88 -13.32 -6.57
CA PRO A 35 1.88 -12.51 -7.26
C PRO A 35 1.84 -12.61 -8.80
N TRP A 36 1.46 -13.76 -9.34
CA TRP A 36 1.36 -13.99 -10.78
C TRP A 36 0.07 -13.43 -11.41
N GLU A 37 -0.93 -13.04 -10.61
CA GLU A 37 -2.23 -12.55 -11.10
C GLU A 37 -2.26 -11.03 -11.34
N GLY A 38 -1.46 -10.25 -10.60
CA GLY A 38 -1.59 -8.78 -10.50
C GLY A 38 -0.91 -7.94 -11.58
N ALA A 39 -0.51 -8.53 -12.71
CA ALA A 39 0.35 -7.84 -13.68
C ALA A 39 -0.44 -6.96 -14.67
N GLN A 40 -0.12 -5.68 -14.73
CA GLN A 40 -0.59 -4.79 -15.81
C GLN A 40 0.38 -4.90 -16.99
N PRO A 41 -0.08 -5.10 -18.25
CA PRO A 41 0.80 -5.39 -19.40
C PRO A 41 1.95 -4.38 -19.62
N GLY A 42 1.78 -3.12 -19.20
CA GLY A 42 2.81 -2.09 -19.33
C GLY A 42 3.97 -2.20 -18.33
N TYR A 43 3.85 -3.03 -17.30
CA TYR A 43 4.84 -3.14 -16.22
C TYR A 43 5.33 -4.59 -16.02
N THR A 44 5.09 -5.46 -17.00
CA THR A 44 5.57 -6.85 -16.98
C THR A 44 6.92 -6.96 -17.68
N ALA A 45 7.80 -7.81 -17.16
CA ALA A 45 9.00 -8.21 -17.87
C ALA A 45 8.64 -8.93 -19.18
N ALA A 46 9.47 -8.76 -20.22
CA ALA A 46 9.28 -9.45 -21.50
C ALA A 46 9.25 -10.98 -21.29
N GLY A 47 8.32 -11.65 -21.96
CA GLY A 47 8.15 -13.10 -21.87
C GLY A 47 7.26 -13.59 -20.72
N TRP A 48 6.83 -12.72 -19.81
CA TRP A 48 5.85 -13.04 -18.77
C TRP A 48 4.47 -12.43 -19.05
N LYS A 49 3.40 -13.15 -18.69
CA LYS A 49 2.00 -12.74 -18.82
C LYS A 49 1.25 -12.91 -17.50
N ALA A 50 0.30 -12.02 -17.22
CA ALA A 50 -0.57 -12.15 -16.06
C ALA A 50 -1.33 -13.49 -16.07
N GLY A 51 -1.40 -14.15 -14.91
CA GLY A 51 -2.01 -15.46 -14.73
C GLY A 51 -1.06 -16.64 -14.95
N ASP A 52 0.11 -16.43 -15.56
CA ASP A 52 1.10 -17.48 -15.78
C ASP A 52 2.04 -17.61 -14.57
N GLN A 53 1.76 -18.59 -13.71
CA GLN A 53 2.56 -18.87 -12.53
C GLN A 53 3.95 -19.42 -12.89
N ALA A 54 4.05 -20.32 -13.86
CA ALA A 54 5.31 -20.97 -14.20
C ALA A 54 6.33 -19.96 -14.77
N SER A 55 5.87 -19.10 -15.68
CA SER A 55 6.68 -18.02 -16.23
C SER A 55 7.09 -16.99 -15.15
N TRP A 56 6.20 -16.67 -14.21
CA TRP A 56 6.51 -15.80 -13.08
C TRP A 56 7.61 -16.40 -12.19
N GLU A 57 7.49 -17.68 -11.83
CA GLU A 57 8.47 -18.40 -11.00
C GLU A 57 9.84 -18.48 -11.67
N GLU A 58 9.89 -18.74 -12.98
CA GLU A 58 11.12 -18.76 -13.77
C GLU A 58 11.81 -17.40 -13.78
N GLN A 59 11.06 -16.31 -13.97
CA GLN A 59 11.58 -14.95 -13.90
C GLN A 59 12.13 -14.61 -12.52
N MET A 60 11.43 -15.00 -11.45
CA MET A 60 11.90 -14.79 -10.07
C MET A 60 13.17 -15.57 -9.78
N LYS A 61 13.23 -16.84 -10.21
CA LYS A 61 14.43 -17.68 -10.08
C LYS A 61 15.61 -17.09 -10.85
N THR A 62 15.40 -16.62 -12.07
CA THR A 62 16.47 -16.03 -12.88
C THR A 62 16.97 -14.74 -12.26
N ARG A 63 16.06 -13.87 -11.80
CA ARG A 63 16.42 -12.62 -11.10
C ARG A 63 17.24 -12.88 -9.84
N SER A 64 16.87 -13.87 -9.03
CA SER A 64 17.57 -14.14 -7.76
C SER A 64 19.02 -14.60 -7.98
N GLN A 65 19.33 -15.27 -9.10
CA GLN A 65 20.71 -15.64 -9.44
C GLN A 65 21.63 -14.42 -9.60
N GLY A 66 21.11 -13.31 -10.13
CA GLY A 66 21.87 -12.08 -10.36
C GLY A 66 21.96 -11.15 -9.14
N GLN A 67 21.42 -11.55 -7.98
CA GLN A 67 21.44 -10.79 -6.72
C GLN A 67 22.29 -11.47 -5.65
N ASN A 68 23.05 -12.49 -6.03
CA ASN A 68 23.97 -13.17 -5.13
C ASN A 68 25.29 -12.37 -5.02
N GLU A 69 25.50 -11.63 -3.92
CA GLU A 69 26.79 -11.01 -3.56
C GLU A 69 27.96 -12.01 -3.33
N TYR A 70 27.75 -13.32 -3.54
CA TYR A 70 28.80 -14.33 -3.37
C TYR A 70 30.00 -14.15 -4.32
N THR A 71 29.89 -13.29 -5.33
CA THR A 71 31.05 -12.70 -5.99
C THR A 71 31.65 -11.66 -5.05
N ARG A 72 32.34 -12.12 -3.99
CA ARG A 72 33.16 -11.24 -3.15
C ARG A 72 34.03 -10.40 -4.09
N ALA A 73 33.96 -9.08 -3.97
CA ALA A 73 34.93 -8.21 -4.63
C ALA A 73 36.34 -8.78 -4.36
N PRO A 74 37.22 -8.87 -5.38
CA PRO A 74 38.56 -9.38 -5.15
C PRO A 74 39.18 -8.57 -4.00
N ALA A 75 39.77 -9.27 -3.02
CA ALA A 75 40.49 -8.60 -1.94
C ALA A 75 41.51 -7.66 -2.59
N LYS A 76 41.38 -6.36 -2.31
CA LYS A 76 42.29 -5.34 -2.81
C LYS A 76 43.71 -5.69 -2.31
N PRO A 77 44.76 -5.56 -3.15
CA PRO A 77 46.13 -5.99 -2.82
C PRO A 77 46.67 -5.41 -1.52
#